data_AF-A0A6J1PGS4-F1
#
_entry.id   AF-A0A6J1PGS4-F1
#
_cell.length_a   1.000
_cell.length_b   1.000
_cell.length_c   1.000
_cell.angle_alpha   90.00
_cell.angle_beta   90.00
_cell.angle_gamma   90.00
#
_symmetry.space_group_name_H-M   'P 1'
#
loop_
_entity.id
_entity.type
_entity.pdbx_description
1 polymer ?
#
loop_
_entity_poly.entity_id
_entity_poly.type
_entity_poly.pdbx_seq_one_letter_code
_entity_poly.pdbx_strand_id
1 'polypeptide(L)'
;MEEIKQPKHYSQEEIQCEEHFLATHSRNAEGRFVIQLPLKDGIQELGESYEIAVKRLKALERKLEKQPALKQQYHEFMHEYLELNHMAEVPVDKIDDKPVYYIPHHAVLKEDGITTKLRVVFDVSCKTTSGQSLNDFLQTGPNLQDDLSDIIIRLRQHEYALAADIIKMYRQVEVADKHRKYQRIVWRWSPNGPILIIQLNTVTYGMTSSSFEAIRSMQETAHQAKKHYPRACEVIIKDFYVDDLLTGANSIEELKKLKHDIVNVLSSAKFELSKWKSNTAKISESDNNKVAVRIGETTKILGL
;
A
#
# COMPACT_ATOMS: atom_id res chain seq x y z
N MET A 1 6.11 24.06 27.85
CA MET A 1 6.59 24.73 26.63
C MET A 1 5.82 24.11 25.48
N GLU A 2 4.88 24.85 24.89
CA GLU A 2 4.27 24.43 23.62
C GLU A 2 5.35 24.55 22.55
N GLU A 3 5.86 23.43 22.05
CA GLU A 3 6.63 23.43 20.82
C GLU A 3 5.65 23.79 19.70
N ILE A 4 5.77 25.02 19.21
CA ILE A 4 5.13 25.46 17.98
C ILE A 4 5.68 24.56 16.87
N LYS A 5 4.89 23.59 16.40
CA LYS A 5 5.25 22.78 15.21
C LYS A 5 5.60 23.75 14.09
N GLN A 6 6.88 23.82 13.72
CA GLN A 6 7.30 24.63 12.58
C GLN A 6 6.54 24.14 11.34
N PRO A 7 6.10 25.05 10.45
CA PRO A 7 5.45 24.64 9.21
C PRO A 7 6.38 23.69 8.47
N LYS A 8 5.86 22.52 8.05
CA LYS A 8 6.62 21.55 7.25
C LYS A 8 7.06 22.26 5.95
N HIS A 9 8.35 22.57 5.84
CA HIS A 9 8.93 23.10 4.62
C HIS A 9 9.20 21.94 3.67
N TYR A 10 8.34 21.78 2.66
CA TYR A 10 8.55 20.81 1.59
C TYR A 10 9.57 21.31 0.58
N SER A 11 10.38 20.39 0.07
CA SER A 11 11.26 20.63 -1.08
C SER A 11 10.45 20.91 -2.35
N GLN A 12 11.09 21.49 -3.35
CA GLN A 12 10.44 21.76 -4.64
C GLN A 12 9.95 20.47 -5.32
N GLU A 13 10.68 19.36 -5.18
CA GLU A 13 10.28 18.05 -5.72
C GLU A 13 9.02 17.52 -5.02
N GLU A 14 8.94 17.63 -3.69
CA GLU A 14 7.76 17.22 -2.93
C GLU A 14 6.53 18.06 -3.29
N ILE A 15 6.69 19.37 -3.47
CA ILE A 15 5.59 20.25 -3.91
C ILE A 15 5.10 19.83 -5.30
N GLN A 16 6.01 19.59 -6.24
CA GLN A 16 5.66 19.15 -7.60
C GLN A 16 4.92 17.81 -7.59
N CYS A 17 5.33 16.88 -6.72
CA CYS A 17 4.68 15.59 -6.56
C CYS A 17 3.22 15.73 -6.05
N GLU A 18 2.99 16.60 -5.06
CA GLU A 18 1.62 16.92 -4.59
C GLU A 18 0.77 17.61 -5.66
N GLU A 19 1.33 18.60 -6.37
CA GLU A 19 0.64 19.27 -7.48
C GLU A 19 0.26 18.29 -8.60
N HIS A 20 1.18 17.38 -8.94
CA HIS A 20 0.95 16.32 -9.91
C HIS A 20 -0.18 15.37 -9.47
N PHE A 21 -0.18 14.93 -8.20
CA PHE A 21 -1.26 14.10 -7.65
C PHE A 21 -2.61 14.81 -7.77
N LEU A 22 -2.69 16.06 -7.30
CA LEU A 22 -3.92 16.86 -7.35
C LEU A 22 -4.44 17.06 -8.77
N ALA A 23 -3.53 17.27 -9.73
CA ALA A 23 -3.89 17.50 -11.13
C ALA A 23 -4.31 16.22 -11.89
N THR A 24 -3.85 15.04 -11.46
CA THR A 24 -3.93 13.83 -12.30
C THR A 24 -4.68 12.65 -11.70
N HIS A 25 -4.96 12.65 -10.39
CA HIS A 25 -5.73 11.57 -9.78
C HIS A 25 -7.19 11.57 -10.26
N SER A 26 -7.81 10.40 -10.20
CA SER A 26 -9.23 10.24 -10.50
C SER A 26 -9.81 9.08 -9.68
N ARG A 27 -11.12 8.85 -9.78
CA ARG A 27 -11.79 7.66 -9.22
C ARG A 27 -12.34 6.78 -10.34
N ASN A 28 -12.16 5.47 -10.23
CA ASN A 28 -12.82 4.52 -11.12
C ASN A 28 -14.31 4.33 -10.72
N ALA A 29 -15.04 3.50 -11.48
CA ALA A 29 -16.46 3.23 -11.24
C ALA A 29 -16.77 2.58 -9.88
N GLU A 30 -15.79 1.92 -9.26
CA GLU A 30 -15.90 1.32 -7.93
C GLU A 30 -15.53 2.30 -6.80
N GLY A 31 -15.05 3.51 -7.15
CA GLY A 31 -14.58 4.51 -6.20
C GLY A 31 -13.09 4.44 -5.85
N ARG A 32 -12.33 3.48 -6.38
CA ARG A 32 -10.87 3.38 -6.15
C ARG A 32 -10.16 4.57 -6.77
N PHE A 33 -9.10 5.03 -6.13
CA PHE A 33 -8.22 6.02 -6.75
C PHE A 33 -7.43 5.41 -7.90
N VAL A 34 -7.33 6.15 -9.00
CA VAL A 34 -6.45 5.87 -10.12
C VAL A 34 -5.46 7.03 -10.22
N ILE A 35 -4.18 6.75 -9.96
CA ILE A 35 -3.11 7.74 -9.94
C ILE A 35 -2.21 7.60 -11.16
N GLN A 36 -1.57 8.69 -11.54
CA GLN A 36 -0.49 8.68 -12.54
C GLN A 36 0.83 8.76 -11.79
N LEU A 37 1.74 7.81 -12.01
CA LEU A 37 3.09 7.88 -11.42
C LEU A 37 3.75 9.27 -11.66
N PRO A 38 4.36 9.89 -10.63
CA PRO A 38 5.00 11.20 -10.73
C PRO A 38 6.40 11.02 -11.33
N LEU A 39 6.44 10.85 -12.64
CA LEU A 39 7.67 10.58 -13.40
C LEU A 39 8.50 11.86 -13.53
N LYS A 40 9.81 11.74 -13.30
CA LYS A 40 10.79 12.79 -13.61
C LYS A 40 11.06 12.83 -15.11
N ASP A 41 11.59 13.96 -15.56
CA ASP A 41 12.14 14.08 -16.90
C ASP A 41 13.24 13.02 -17.13
N GLY A 42 13.36 12.53 -18.36
CA GLY A 42 14.38 11.55 -18.72
C GLY A 42 13.99 10.09 -18.55
N ILE A 43 12.73 9.74 -18.21
CA ILE A 43 12.26 8.34 -18.13
C ILE A 43 12.57 7.49 -19.39
N GLN A 44 12.80 8.14 -20.54
CA GLN A 44 13.24 7.51 -21.78
C GLN A 44 14.63 6.84 -21.67
N GLU A 45 15.44 7.26 -20.69
CA GLU A 45 16.80 6.76 -20.44
C GLU A 45 16.84 5.58 -19.45
N LEU A 46 15.67 5.08 -19.02
CA LEU A 46 15.56 4.01 -18.01
C LEU A 46 16.33 2.73 -18.39
N GLY A 47 16.56 2.46 -19.67
CA GLY A 47 17.28 1.25 -20.11
C GLY A 47 16.46 -0.04 -19.98
N GLU A 48 17.11 -1.19 -20.19
CA GLU A 48 16.45 -2.49 -20.27
C GLU A 48 16.58 -3.28 -18.95
N SER A 49 15.51 -3.97 -18.55
CA SER A 49 15.45 -4.77 -17.30
C SER A 49 14.97 -6.21 -17.50
N TYR A 50 14.51 -6.56 -18.71
CA TYR A 50 13.89 -7.86 -18.98
C TYR A 50 14.81 -9.06 -18.68
N GLU A 51 16.03 -9.06 -19.22
CA GLU A 51 16.99 -10.15 -19.01
C GLU A 51 17.38 -10.33 -17.53
N ILE A 52 17.43 -9.23 -16.78
CA ILE A 52 17.70 -9.24 -15.34
C ILE A 52 16.53 -9.91 -14.60
N ALA A 53 15.29 -9.52 -14.92
CA ALA A 53 14.09 -10.09 -14.33
C ALA A 53 13.96 -11.59 -14.65
N VAL A 54 14.22 -12.02 -15.90
CA VAL A 54 14.20 -13.43 -16.31
C VAL A 54 15.27 -14.24 -15.57
N LYS A 55 16.49 -13.70 -15.41
CA LYS A 55 17.56 -14.36 -14.64
C LYS A 55 17.14 -14.55 -13.17
N ARG A 56 16.48 -13.55 -12.57
CA ARG A 56 15.96 -13.61 -11.20
C ARG A 56 14.81 -14.60 -11.07
N LEU A 57 13.88 -14.64 -12.03
CA LEU A 57 12.80 -15.62 -12.09
C LEU A 57 13.36 -17.06 -12.13
N LYS A 58 14.29 -17.36 -13.03
CA LYS A 58 14.91 -18.70 -13.12
C LYS A 58 15.60 -19.10 -11.81
N ALA A 59 16.19 -18.15 -11.09
CA ALA A 59 16.78 -18.42 -9.77
C ALA A 59 15.73 -18.69 -8.70
N LEU A 60 14.64 -17.93 -8.71
CA LEU A 60 13.48 -18.16 -7.84
C LEU A 60 12.89 -19.56 -8.10
N GLU A 61 12.71 -19.96 -9.35
CA GLU A 61 12.17 -21.29 -9.71
C GLU A 61 12.98 -22.43 -9.10
N ARG A 62 14.31 -22.40 -9.26
CA ARG A 62 15.19 -23.40 -8.63
C ARG A 62 15.06 -23.45 -7.11
N LYS A 63 14.73 -22.32 -6.46
CA LYS A 63 14.45 -22.27 -5.01
C LYS A 63 13.09 -22.88 -4.70
N LEU A 64 12.06 -22.54 -5.46
CA LEU A 64 10.70 -23.05 -5.29
C LEU A 64 10.62 -24.56 -5.52
N GLU A 65 11.36 -25.10 -6.49
CA GLU A 65 11.44 -26.55 -6.74
C GLU A 65 12.00 -27.32 -5.54
N LYS A 66 12.98 -26.73 -4.84
CA LYS A 66 13.57 -27.33 -3.63
C LYS A 66 12.69 -27.19 -2.39
N GLN A 67 11.67 -26.32 -2.42
CA GLN A 67 10.84 -25.97 -1.26
C GLN A 67 9.36 -26.00 -1.64
N PRO A 68 8.70 -27.18 -1.63
CA PRO A 68 7.32 -27.33 -2.08
C PRO A 68 6.31 -26.43 -1.34
N ALA A 69 6.47 -26.28 -0.01
CA ALA A 69 5.61 -25.40 0.78
C ALA A 69 5.75 -23.92 0.37
N LEU A 70 6.98 -23.46 0.12
CA LEU A 70 7.24 -22.10 -0.37
C LEU A 70 6.64 -21.90 -1.76
N LYS A 71 6.77 -22.90 -2.65
CA LYS A 71 6.20 -22.88 -4.00
C LYS A 71 4.68 -22.72 -3.96
N GLN A 72 4.00 -23.50 -3.12
CA GLN A 72 2.56 -23.40 -2.98
C GLN A 72 2.13 -21.99 -2.53
N GLN A 73 2.72 -21.46 -1.45
CA GLN A 73 2.40 -20.11 -0.97
C GLN A 73 2.69 -19.04 -2.03
N TYR A 74 3.74 -19.21 -2.83
CA TYR A 74 4.08 -18.27 -3.89
C TYR A 74 3.04 -18.28 -5.01
N HIS A 75 2.59 -19.46 -5.42
CA HIS A 75 1.52 -19.61 -6.40
C HIS A 75 0.20 -19.02 -5.88
N GLU A 76 -0.16 -19.28 -4.62
CA GLU A 76 -1.34 -18.69 -3.97
C GLU A 76 -1.27 -17.17 -3.96
N PHE A 77 -0.11 -16.58 -3.65
CA PHE A 77 0.10 -15.13 -3.74
C PHE A 77 -0.12 -14.60 -5.15
N MET A 78 0.46 -15.24 -6.16
CA MET A 78 0.31 -14.83 -7.56
C MET A 78 -1.15 -14.98 -8.02
N HIS A 79 -1.83 -16.07 -7.66
CA HIS A 79 -3.25 -16.24 -7.96
C HIS A 79 -4.12 -15.16 -7.30
N GLU A 80 -3.89 -14.84 -6.02
CA GLU A 80 -4.62 -13.78 -5.32
C GLU A 80 -4.44 -12.41 -6.02
N TYR A 81 -3.25 -12.10 -6.52
CA TYR A 81 -3.02 -10.86 -7.27
C TYR A 81 -3.81 -10.82 -8.58
N LEU A 82 -3.93 -11.95 -9.28
CA LEU A 82 -4.69 -12.04 -10.52
C LEU A 82 -6.20 -11.96 -10.26
N GLU A 83 -6.69 -12.72 -9.29
CA GLU A 83 -8.12 -12.78 -8.93
C GLU A 83 -8.65 -11.42 -8.45
N LEU A 84 -7.83 -10.67 -7.71
CA LEU A 84 -8.18 -9.33 -7.26
C LEU A 84 -7.95 -8.25 -8.33
N ASN A 85 -7.61 -8.64 -9.57
CA ASN A 85 -7.26 -7.72 -10.67
C ASN A 85 -6.14 -6.72 -10.31
N HIS A 86 -5.30 -7.06 -9.32
CA HIS A 86 -4.13 -6.27 -8.93
C HIS A 86 -2.95 -6.46 -9.90
N MET A 87 -3.06 -7.46 -10.78
CA MET A 87 -2.18 -7.64 -11.94
C MET A 87 -2.96 -8.23 -13.11
N ALA A 88 -2.48 -8.02 -14.33
CA ALA A 88 -3.05 -8.59 -15.55
C ALA A 88 -1.95 -8.94 -16.55
N GLU A 89 -2.18 -9.93 -17.41
CA GLU A 89 -1.29 -10.21 -18.53
C GLU A 89 -1.25 -9.03 -19.49
N VAL A 90 -0.06 -8.70 -20.00
CA VAL A 90 0.12 -7.60 -20.95
C VAL A 90 -0.36 -8.07 -22.34
N PRO A 91 -1.29 -7.33 -23.00
CA PRO A 91 -1.70 -7.64 -24.36
C PRO A 91 -0.53 -7.65 -25.34
N VAL A 92 -0.56 -8.56 -26.32
CA VAL A 92 0.53 -8.76 -27.28
C VAL A 92 0.88 -7.47 -28.04
N ASP A 93 -0.13 -6.65 -28.37
CA ASP A 93 0.01 -5.36 -29.03
C ASP A 93 0.69 -4.28 -28.18
N LYS A 94 0.77 -4.46 -26.85
CA LYS A 94 1.40 -3.52 -25.92
C LYS A 94 2.80 -3.96 -25.47
N ILE A 95 3.31 -5.11 -25.92
CA ILE A 95 4.61 -5.63 -25.46
C ILE A 95 5.74 -4.65 -25.81
N ASP A 96 5.71 -4.06 -27.00
CA ASP A 96 6.76 -3.19 -27.53
C ASP A 96 6.65 -1.70 -27.13
N ASP A 97 5.72 -1.34 -26.22
CA ASP A 97 5.52 0.04 -25.76
C ASP A 97 6.64 0.53 -24.83
N LYS A 98 7.82 0.80 -25.37
CA LYS A 98 8.99 1.31 -24.64
C LYS A 98 8.84 2.80 -24.26
N PRO A 99 9.49 3.27 -23.18
CA PRO A 99 10.28 2.50 -22.21
C PRO A 99 9.38 1.66 -21.28
N VAL A 100 9.91 0.51 -20.84
CA VAL A 100 9.25 -0.48 -19.97
C VAL A 100 10.17 -0.88 -18.83
N TYR A 101 9.60 -1.26 -17.70
CA TYR A 101 10.38 -1.75 -16.56
C TYR A 101 9.83 -3.07 -16.05
N TYR A 102 10.71 -4.08 -16.02
CA TYR A 102 10.46 -5.41 -15.51
C TYR A 102 11.03 -5.52 -14.10
N ILE A 103 10.15 -5.43 -13.10
CA ILE A 103 10.49 -5.51 -11.69
C ILE A 103 10.82 -6.96 -11.33
N PRO A 104 12.05 -7.28 -10.91
CA PRO A 104 12.35 -8.58 -10.35
C PRO A 104 11.60 -8.79 -9.04
N HIS A 105 11.20 -10.02 -8.76
CA HIS A 105 10.50 -10.34 -7.51
C HIS A 105 11.07 -11.58 -6.83
N HIS A 106 10.95 -11.63 -5.51
CA HIS A 106 11.49 -12.72 -4.70
C HIS A 106 10.65 -12.98 -3.45
N ALA A 107 10.83 -14.17 -2.86
CA ALA A 107 10.16 -14.58 -1.64
C ALA A 107 10.95 -14.19 -0.39
N VAL A 108 10.30 -13.51 0.55
CA VAL A 108 10.77 -13.27 1.91
C VAL A 108 9.81 -13.97 2.87
N LEU A 109 10.37 -14.77 3.77
CA LEU A 109 9.61 -15.43 4.83
C LEU A 109 9.66 -14.56 6.06
N LYS A 110 8.50 -14.16 6.57
CA LYS A 110 8.39 -13.44 7.85
C LYS A 110 7.86 -14.40 8.91
N GLU A 111 8.61 -14.54 10.00
CA GLU A 111 8.18 -15.29 11.17
C GLU A 111 7.30 -14.40 12.05
N ASP A 112 5.98 -14.54 11.95
CA ASP A 112 5.03 -13.77 12.76
C ASP A 112 4.56 -14.60 13.98
N GLY A 113 5.52 -15.22 14.69
CA GLY A 113 5.38 -15.89 15.99
C GLY A 113 4.57 -17.19 16.05
N ILE A 114 3.52 -17.33 15.23
CA ILE A 114 2.64 -18.52 15.16
C ILE A 114 2.72 -19.18 13.78
N THR A 115 2.93 -18.40 12.71
CA THR A 115 3.08 -18.91 11.34
C THR A 115 4.17 -18.14 10.60
N THR A 116 4.87 -18.82 9.69
CA THR A 116 5.76 -18.17 8.71
C THR A 116 4.92 -17.76 7.51
N LYS A 117 4.63 -16.46 7.37
CA LYS A 117 3.85 -15.96 6.23
C LYS A 117 4.79 -15.52 5.11
N LEU A 118 4.57 -16.03 3.90
CA LEU A 118 5.25 -15.53 2.71
C LEU A 118 4.86 -14.08 2.43
N ARG A 119 5.87 -13.26 2.14
CA ARG A 119 5.74 -11.99 1.42
C ARG A 119 6.54 -12.09 0.13
N VAL A 120 5.91 -11.77 -0.99
CA VAL A 120 6.66 -11.48 -2.21
C VAL A 120 7.17 -10.05 -2.11
N VAL A 121 8.38 -9.80 -2.59
CA VAL A 121 8.95 -8.45 -2.65
C VAL A 121 9.24 -8.13 -4.10
N PHE A 122 8.74 -6.99 -4.56
CA PHE A 122 9.03 -6.41 -5.87
C PHE A 122 10.22 -5.46 -5.72
N ASP A 123 11.36 -5.80 -6.32
CA ASP A 123 12.61 -5.04 -6.22
C ASP A 123 12.64 -3.89 -7.22
N VAL A 124 11.90 -2.82 -6.91
CA VAL A 124 11.83 -1.64 -7.78
C VAL A 124 13.18 -0.92 -7.86
N SER A 125 14.04 -1.07 -6.84
CA SER A 125 15.40 -0.52 -6.79
C SER A 125 16.41 -1.24 -7.69
N CYS A 126 16.00 -2.30 -8.39
CA CYS A 126 16.88 -3.02 -9.29
C CYS A 126 17.39 -2.10 -10.42
N LYS A 127 18.70 -2.04 -10.61
CA LYS A 127 19.30 -1.25 -11.68
C LYS A 127 19.11 -1.93 -13.03
N THR A 128 18.78 -1.14 -14.04
CA THR A 128 18.71 -1.55 -15.44
C THR A 128 20.08 -1.53 -16.10
N THR A 129 20.13 -1.77 -17.41
CA THR A 129 21.35 -1.58 -18.23
C THR A 129 21.90 -0.15 -18.23
N SER A 130 21.11 0.88 -17.89
CA SER A 130 21.62 2.25 -17.76
C SER A 130 22.31 2.52 -16.41
N GLY A 131 22.21 1.58 -15.46
CA GLY A 131 22.75 1.74 -14.11
C GLY A 131 21.83 2.52 -13.16
N GLN A 132 20.64 2.91 -13.62
CA GLN A 132 19.57 3.54 -12.84
C GLN A 132 18.41 2.56 -12.61
N SER A 133 17.58 2.84 -11.63
CA SER A 133 16.36 2.09 -11.29
C SER A 133 15.13 2.94 -11.58
N LEU A 134 13.93 2.34 -11.57
CA LEU A 134 12.69 3.12 -11.71
C LEU A 134 12.55 4.20 -10.63
N ASN A 135 13.05 3.92 -9.42
CA ASN A 135 13.01 4.87 -8.30
C ASN A 135 13.77 6.16 -8.56
N ASP A 136 14.84 6.11 -9.37
CA ASP A 136 15.61 7.29 -9.73
C ASP A 136 14.82 8.25 -10.65
N PHE A 137 13.78 7.72 -11.33
CA PHE A 137 12.89 8.47 -12.21
C PHE A 137 11.51 8.78 -11.60
N LEU A 138 11.31 8.54 -10.31
CA LEU A 138 10.07 8.88 -9.60
C LEU A 138 10.32 10.02 -8.61
N GLN A 139 9.47 11.04 -8.64
CA GLN A 139 9.54 12.14 -7.69
C GLN A 139 9.22 11.64 -6.27
N THR A 140 9.89 12.24 -5.30
CA THR A 140 9.63 12.00 -3.88
C THR A 140 8.44 12.85 -3.46
N GLY A 141 7.40 12.22 -2.92
CA GLY A 141 6.27 12.95 -2.34
C GLY A 141 6.53 13.38 -0.90
N PRO A 142 5.82 14.41 -0.40
CA PRO A 142 5.99 14.90 0.96
C PRO A 142 5.69 13.84 2.00
N ASN A 143 6.39 13.89 3.14
CA ASN A 143 6.01 13.08 4.29
C ASN A 143 4.72 13.61 4.95
N LEU A 144 3.59 13.00 4.58
CA LEU A 144 2.25 13.35 5.05
C LEU A 144 1.94 12.86 6.46
N GLN A 145 2.72 11.92 7.00
CA GLN A 145 2.43 11.33 8.30
C GLN A 145 2.91 12.22 9.44
N ASP A 146 2.17 12.15 10.54
CA ASP A 146 2.66 12.59 11.84
C ASP A 146 3.68 11.59 12.38
N ASP A 147 4.50 12.05 13.33
CA ASP A 147 5.37 11.15 14.06
C ASP A 147 4.53 10.13 14.84
N LEU A 148 4.99 8.88 14.89
CA LEU A 148 4.28 7.82 15.60
C LEU A 148 4.11 8.14 17.09
N SER A 149 5.04 8.88 17.70
CA SER A 149 4.91 9.38 19.07
C SER A 149 3.72 10.32 19.23
N ASP A 150 3.47 11.22 18.28
CA ASP A 150 2.31 12.12 18.31
C ASP A 150 0.98 11.34 18.25
N ILE A 151 0.93 10.32 17.39
CA ILE A 151 -0.23 9.42 17.27
C ILE A 151 -0.47 8.67 18.58
N ILE A 152 0.59 8.11 19.19
CA ILE A 152 0.50 7.40 20.47
C ILE A 152 0.07 8.34 21.60
N ILE A 153 0.56 9.59 21.61
CA ILE A 153 0.16 10.59 22.61
C ILE A 153 -1.33 10.91 22.48
N ARG A 154 -1.85 11.13 21.27
CA ARG A 154 -3.29 11.34 21.04
C ARG A 154 -4.12 10.14 21.47
N LEU A 155 -3.71 8.93 21.09
CA LEU A 155 -4.38 7.70 21.50
C LEU A 155 -4.53 7.61 23.02
N ARG A 156 -3.47 7.95 23.77
CA ARG A 156 -3.44 7.90 25.24
C ARG A 156 -4.29 8.96 25.94
N GLN A 157 -4.77 9.98 25.22
CA GLN A 157 -5.70 10.97 25.77
C GLN A 157 -7.14 10.45 25.85
N HIS A 158 -7.43 9.29 25.24
CA HIS A 158 -8.76 8.71 25.18
C HIS A 158 -8.97 7.65 26.26
N GLU A 159 -10.15 7.65 26.89
CA GLU A 159 -10.57 6.59 27.83
C GLU A 159 -10.73 5.24 27.11
N TYR A 160 -11.32 5.27 25.91
CA TYR A 160 -11.54 4.09 25.08
C TYR A 160 -10.70 4.18 23.80
N ALA A 161 -9.87 3.17 23.57
CA ALA A 161 -8.96 3.07 22.44
C ALA A 161 -9.49 2.09 21.38
N LEU A 162 -9.18 2.37 20.12
CA LEU A 162 -9.56 1.58 18.96
C LEU A 162 -8.38 1.52 17.97
N ALA A 163 -8.07 0.32 17.52
CA ALA A 163 -7.06 0.08 16.49
C ALA A 163 -7.60 -0.82 15.38
N ALA A 164 -7.11 -0.64 14.17
CA ALA A 164 -7.45 -1.46 13.00
C ALA A 164 -6.38 -1.33 11.91
N ASP A 165 -6.39 -2.24 10.94
CA ASP A 165 -5.47 -2.21 9.81
C ASP A 165 -6.26 -2.07 8.50
N ILE A 166 -5.77 -1.25 7.57
CA ILE A 166 -6.29 -1.21 6.19
C ILE A 166 -5.83 -2.47 5.46
N ILE A 167 -6.78 -3.21 4.90
CA ILE A 167 -6.49 -4.39 4.10
C ILE A 167 -5.70 -3.96 2.88
N LYS A 168 -4.45 -4.39 2.76
CA LYS A 168 -3.64 -4.25 1.53
C LYS A 168 -3.58 -2.80 1.02
N MET A 169 -3.37 -1.81 1.90
CA MET A 169 -3.51 -0.37 1.63
C MET A 169 -2.99 0.08 0.25
N TYR A 170 -1.73 -0.21 -0.09
CA TYR A 170 -1.14 0.16 -1.38
C TYR A 170 -1.90 -0.41 -2.59
N ARG A 171 -2.41 -1.64 -2.48
CA ARG A 171 -3.18 -2.31 -3.53
C ARG A 171 -4.59 -1.73 -3.69
N GLN A 172 -5.04 -0.86 -2.79
CA GLN A 172 -6.33 -0.19 -2.95
C GLN A 172 -6.26 0.98 -3.94
N VAL A 173 -5.06 1.44 -4.29
CA VAL A 173 -4.82 2.51 -5.26
C VAL A 173 -4.35 1.92 -6.59
N GLU A 174 -5.08 2.20 -7.66
CA GLU A 174 -4.73 1.79 -9.01
C GLU A 174 -3.74 2.76 -9.66
N VAL A 175 -2.89 2.23 -10.53
CA VAL A 175 -2.04 3.03 -11.42
C VAL A 175 -2.72 3.12 -12.79
N ALA A 176 -2.72 4.32 -13.37
CA ALA A 176 -3.27 4.59 -14.69
C ALA A 176 -2.65 3.67 -15.76
N ASP A 177 -3.47 3.17 -16.69
CA ASP A 177 -3.08 2.13 -17.68
C ASP A 177 -1.77 2.47 -18.40
N LYS A 178 -1.62 3.72 -18.85
CA LYS A 178 -0.41 4.22 -19.54
C LYS A 178 0.89 4.11 -18.74
N HIS A 179 0.83 4.05 -17.40
CA HIS A 179 2.00 3.96 -16.53
C HIS A 179 2.21 2.55 -15.96
N ARG A 180 1.28 1.61 -16.18
CA ARG A 180 1.43 0.19 -15.73
C ARG A 180 2.60 -0.50 -16.41
N LYS A 181 3.04 -0.02 -17.57
CA LYS A 181 4.23 -0.50 -18.29
C LYS A 181 5.55 -0.35 -17.53
N TYR A 182 5.58 0.53 -16.53
CA TYR A 182 6.71 0.69 -15.61
C TYR A 182 6.64 -0.29 -14.42
N GLN A 183 5.60 -1.11 -14.33
CA GLN A 183 5.43 -2.09 -13.27
C GLN A 183 5.16 -3.49 -13.86
N ARG A 184 5.93 -3.88 -14.88
CA ARG A 184 5.84 -5.22 -15.45
C ARG A 184 6.64 -6.21 -14.62
N ILE A 185 6.25 -7.47 -14.63
CA ILE A 185 6.98 -8.60 -14.06
C ILE A 185 6.97 -9.74 -15.07
N VAL A 186 7.87 -10.70 -14.87
CA VAL A 186 7.91 -11.95 -15.65
C VAL A 186 7.53 -13.12 -14.76
N TRP A 187 6.57 -13.92 -15.20
CA TRP A 187 6.10 -15.06 -14.41
C TRP A 187 5.70 -16.23 -15.31
N ARG A 188 5.80 -17.45 -14.80
CA ARG A 188 5.18 -18.62 -15.42
C ARG A 188 4.67 -19.59 -14.38
N TRP A 189 3.52 -20.18 -14.67
CA TRP A 189 2.84 -21.12 -13.78
C TRP A 189 3.48 -22.50 -13.75
N SER A 190 4.34 -22.81 -14.73
CA SER A 190 5.06 -24.08 -14.81
C SER A 190 6.47 -23.85 -15.36
N PRO A 191 7.51 -24.55 -14.84
CA PRO A 191 8.87 -24.47 -15.37
C PRO A 191 9.01 -24.85 -16.86
N ASN A 192 8.04 -25.58 -17.40
CA ASN A 192 7.99 -25.96 -18.82
C ASN A 192 7.07 -25.05 -19.65
N GLY A 193 6.36 -24.12 -19.00
CA GLY A 193 5.48 -23.17 -19.66
C GLY A 193 6.21 -21.95 -20.22
N PRO A 194 5.53 -21.15 -21.06
CA PRO A 194 6.05 -19.88 -21.54
C PRO A 194 6.19 -18.89 -20.38
N ILE A 195 7.19 -18.02 -20.46
CA ILE A 195 7.29 -16.86 -19.58
C ILE A 195 6.28 -15.83 -20.04
N LEU A 196 5.34 -15.48 -19.17
CA LEU A 196 4.33 -14.46 -19.38
C LEU A 196 4.86 -13.10 -18.92
N ILE A 197 4.45 -12.05 -19.62
CA ILE A 197 4.64 -10.68 -19.20
C ILE A 197 3.35 -10.21 -18.52
N ILE A 198 3.47 -9.85 -17.25
CA ILE A 198 2.34 -9.41 -16.43
C ILE A 198 2.61 -7.97 -16.02
N GLN A 199 1.59 -7.11 -16.02
CA GLN A 199 1.67 -5.76 -15.46
C GLN A 199 0.93 -5.70 -14.12
N LEU A 200 1.50 -4.97 -13.16
CA LEU A 200 0.83 -4.66 -11.90
C LEU A 200 -0.09 -3.45 -12.13
N ASN A 201 -1.35 -3.60 -11.71
CA ASN A 201 -2.40 -2.61 -11.92
C ASN A 201 -2.49 -1.59 -10.78
N THR A 202 -1.93 -1.91 -9.61
CA THR A 202 -2.01 -1.11 -8.39
C THR A 202 -0.66 -0.56 -7.98
N VAL A 203 -0.65 0.40 -7.04
CA VAL A 203 0.59 0.93 -6.46
C VAL A 203 1.36 -0.22 -5.80
N THR A 204 2.60 -0.40 -6.25
CA THR A 204 3.54 -1.38 -5.71
C THR A 204 4.39 -0.75 -4.59
N TYR A 205 4.51 -1.42 -3.46
CA TYR A 205 5.42 -0.98 -2.38
C TYR A 205 6.88 -1.03 -2.84
N GLY A 206 7.69 -0.14 -2.29
CA GLY A 206 9.11 -0.02 -2.66
C GLY A 206 9.39 0.96 -3.79
N MET A 207 8.35 1.55 -4.40
CA MET A 207 8.52 2.72 -5.26
C MET A 207 8.76 3.98 -4.41
N THR A 208 9.62 4.90 -4.86
CA THR A 208 9.91 6.18 -4.18
C THR A 208 8.64 6.93 -3.76
N SER A 209 7.63 6.99 -4.64
CA SER A 209 6.37 7.70 -4.39
C SER A 209 5.28 6.87 -3.72
N SER A 210 5.45 5.54 -3.58
CA SER A 210 4.35 4.62 -3.20
C SER A 210 3.64 4.97 -1.89
N SER A 211 4.40 5.33 -0.86
CA SER A 211 3.85 5.70 0.46
C SER A 211 3.04 6.98 0.37
N PHE A 212 3.56 7.99 -0.33
CA PHE A 212 2.86 9.24 -0.57
C PHE A 212 1.56 8.99 -1.33
N GLU A 213 1.59 8.28 -2.47
CA GLU A 213 0.41 8.00 -3.31
C GLU A 213 -0.71 7.31 -2.54
N ALA A 214 -0.39 6.28 -1.74
CA ALA A 214 -1.36 5.53 -0.97
C ALA A 214 -1.98 6.37 0.16
N ILE A 215 -1.14 7.05 0.95
CA ILE A 215 -1.59 7.86 2.08
C ILE A 215 -2.36 9.09 1.60
N ARG A 216 -1.87 9.75 0.54
CA ARG A 216 -2.52 10.92 -0.02
C ARG A 216 -3.89 10.60 -0.59
N SER A 217 -4.06 9.45 -1.25
CA SER A 217 -5.36 8.95 -1.72
C SER A 217 -6.34 8.70 -0.57
N MET A 218 -5.85 8.14 0.53
CA MET A 218 -6.65 7.96 1.76
C MET A 218 -7.06 9.31 2.36
N GLN A 219 -6.12 10.24 2.52
CA GLN A 219 -6.40 11.58 3.03
C GLN A 219 -7.33 12.38 2.10
N GLU A 220 -7.22 12.19 0.78
CA GLU A 220 -8.11 12.81 -0.20
C GLU A 220 -9.55 12.34 -0.04
N THR A 221 -9.74 11.06 0.30
CA THR A 221 -11.06 10.53 0.66
C THR A 221 -11.66 11.28 1.86
N ALA A 222 -10.83 11.55 2.89
CA ALA A 222 -11.25 12.33 4.05
C ALA A 222 -11.53 13.80 3.69
N HIS A 223 -10.72 14.43 2.84
CA HIS A 223 -10.97 15.80 2.39
C HIS A 223 -12.31 15.94 1.67
N GLN A 224 -12.64 15.00 0.78
CA GLN A 224 -13.90 14.97 0.03
C GLN A 224 -15.12 14.74 0.94
N ALA A 225 -14.96 13.99 2.04
CA ALA A 225 -16.03 13.67 2.97
C ALA A 225 -16.16 14.66 4.16
N LYS A 226 -15.24 15.62 4.30
CA LYS A 226 -15.09 16.47 5.49
C LYS A 226 -16.36 17.21 5.92
N LYS A 227 -17.20 17.63 4.96
CA LYS A 227 -18.46 18.33 5.24
C LYS A 227 -19.46 17.45 6.02
N HIS A 228 -19.47 16.14 5.74
CA HIS A 228 -20.45 15.20 6.31
C HIS A 228 -19.89 14.50 7.55
N TYR A 229 -18.59 14.21 7.58
CA TYR A 229 -17.94 13.44 8.64
C TYR A 229 -16.70 14.14 9.21
N PRO A 230 -16.81 15.38 9.73
CA PRO A 230 -15.64 16.20 10.09
C PRO A 230 -14.72 15.52 11.11
N ARG A 231 -15.30 14.85 12.13
CA ARG A 231 -14.53 14.16 13.16
C ARG A 231 -13.81 12.92 12.63
N ALA A 232 -14.49 12.08 11.85
CA ALA A 232 -13.86 10.91 11.24
C ALA A 232 -12.76 11.31 10.26
N CYS A 233 -12.98 12.37 9.48
CA CYS A 233 -11.98 12.88 8.54
C CYS A 233 -10.73 13.41 9.25
N GLU A 234 -10.88 14.09 10.40
CA GLU A 234 -9.74 14.47 11.24
C GLU A 234 -8.93 13.25 11.70
N VAL A 235 -9.61 12.22 12.18
CA VAL A 235 -9.00 10.96 12.62
C VAL A 235 -8.29 10.26 11.46
N ILE A 236 -8.90 10.18 10.27
CA ILE A 236 -8.27 9.58 9.09
C ILE A 236 -6.97 10.30 8.71
N ILE A 237 -6.93 11.63 8.86
CA ILE A 237 -5.76 12.43 8.50
C ILE A 237 -4.66 12.31 9.55
N LYS A 238 -5.01 12.26 10.84
CA LYS A 238 -4.05 12.38 11.95
C LYS A 238 -3.68 11.05 12.60
N ASP A 239 -4.59 10.10 12.71
CA ASP A 239 -4.43 8.95 13.60
C ASP A 239 -4.03 7.66 12.88
N PHE A 240 -3.74 7.74 11.58
CA PHE A 240 -3.13 6.64 10.83
C PHE A 240 -1.61 6.72 10.83
N TYR A 241 -0.98 5.58 11.07
CA TYR A 241 0.42 5.31 10.77
C TYR A 241 0.49 4.28 9.64
N VAL A 242 0.73 4.73 8.42
CA VAL A 242 0.62 3.95 7.18
C VAL A 242 -0.76 3.30 7.10
N ASP A 243 -0.86 1.98 7.25
CA ASP A 243 -2.09 1.20 7.20
C ASP A 243 -2.74 1.00 8.57
N ASP A 244 -2.08 1.36 9.66
CA ASP A 244 -2.56 1.16 11.03
C ASP A 244 -3.32 2.40 11.55
N LEU A 245 -4.60 2.21 11.89
CA LEU A 245 -5.41 3.20 12.61
C LEU A 245 -5.16 3.05 14.12
N LEU A 246 -4.88 4.16 14.81
CA LEU A 246 -4.72 4.22 16.26
C LEU A 246 -5.47 5.44 16.82
N THR A 247 -6.74 5.25 17.19
CA THR A 247 -7.62 6.36 17.63
C THR A 247 -8.43 6.00 18.88
N GLY A 248 -9.26 6.94 19.37
CA GLY A 248 -10.11 6.70 20.53
C GLY A 248 -11.18 7.75 20.76
N ALA A 249 -11.96 7.55 21.82
CA ALA A 249 -12.96 8.50 22.31
C ALA A 249 -13.14 8.36 23.84
N ASN A 250 -13.88 9.29 24.45
CA ASN A 250 -14.11 9.31 25.90
C ASN A 250 -15.46 8.70 26.30
N SER A 251 -16.25 8.23 25.33
CA SER A 251 -17.44 7.43 25.57
C SER A 251 -17.54 6.30 24.55
N ILE A 252 -18.27 5.25 24.91
CA ILE A 252 -18.44 4.07 24.06
C ILE A 252 -19.32 4.40 22.85
N GLU A 253 -20.33 5.23 23.06
CA GLU A 253 -21.26 5.70 22.04
C GLU A 253 -20.53 6.54 20.98
N GLU A 254 -19.66 7.46 21.41
CA GLU A 254 -18.81 8.23 20.49
C GLU A 254 -17.85 7.32 19.73
N LEU A 255 -17.23 6.35 20.40
CA LEU A 255 -16.28 5.46 19.74
C LEU A 255 -16.95 4.57 18.69
N LYS A 256 -18.16 4.07 18.98
CA LYS A 256 -18.97 3.30 18.02
C LYS A 256 -19.36 4.15 16.82
N LYS A 257 -19.82 5.38 17.06
CA LYS A 257 -20.14 6.33 15.98
C LYS A 257 -18.91 6.65 15.13
N LEU A 258 -17.78 6.94 15.79
CA LEU A 258 -16.52 7.24 15.11
C LEU A 258 -16.06 6.08 14.23
N LYS A 259 -16.08 4.84 14.76
CA LYS A 259 -15.79 3.62 13.98
C LYS A 259 -16.68 3.54 12.73
N HIS A 260 -17.99 3.72 12.90
CA HIS A 260 -18.95 3.65 11.81
C HIS A 260 -18.67 4.73 10.73
N ASP A 261 -18.46 5.97 11.16
CA ASP A 261 -18.20 7.10 10.26
C ASP A 261 -16.87 6.91 9.50
N ILE A 262 -15.81 6.43 10.16
CA ILE A 262 -14.52 6.11 9.50
C ILE A 262 -14.71 5.03 8.43
N VAL A 263 -15.42 3.94 8.76
CA VAL A 263 -15.72 2.85 7.81
C VAL A 263 -16.49 3.38 6.60
N ASN A 264 -17.49 4.22 6.81
CA ASN A 264 -18.26 4.81 5.72
C ASN A 264 -17.40 5.70 4.81
N VAL A 265 -16.54 6.54 5.39
CA VAL A 265 -15.65 7.40 4.62
C VAL A 265 -14.67 6.57 3.80
N LEU A 266 -13.95 5.63 4.42
CA LEU A 266 -12.88 4.88 3.76
C LEU A 266 -13.40 3.83 2.76
N SER A 267 -14.55 3.21 3.02
CA SER A 267 -15.17 2.24 2.11
C SER A 267 -15.58 2.85 0.76
N SER A 268 -15.88 4.16 0.73
CA SER A 268 -16.15 4.90 -0.51
C SER A 268 -14.96 4.89 -1.49
N ALA A 269 -13.75 4.63 -0.98
CA ALA A 269 -12.50 4.53 -1.74
C ALA A 269 -11.87 3.13 -1.71
N LYS A 270 -12.62 2.12 -1.23
CA LYS A 270 -12.14 0.74 -1.02
C LYS A 270 -11.01 0.57 -0.01
N PHE A 271 -10.75 1.57 0.84
CA PHE A 271 -9.83 1.42 1.98
C PHE A 271 -10.53 0.65 3.12
N GLU A 272 -10.71 -0.65 2.93
CA GLU A 272 -11.41 -1.51 3.90
C GLU A 272 -10.56 -1.74 5.16
N LEU A 273 -11.18 -1.57 6.33
CA LEU A 273 -10.55 -1.79 7.63
C LEU A 273 -10.84 -3.19 8.19
N SER A 274 -9.85 -3.76 8.87
CA SER A 274 -9.92 -5.09 9.46
C SER A 274 -9.16 -5.19 10.78
N LYS A 275 -9.22 -6.37 11.42
CA LYS A 275 -8.47 -6.70 12.64
C LYS A 275 -8.68 -5.68 13.77
N TRP A 276 -9.93 -5.27 13.96
CA TRP A 276 -10.32 -4.33 15.00
C TRP A 276 -9.88 -4.81 16.40
N LYS A 277 -9.27 -3.90 17.16
CA LYS A 277 -8.84 -4.12 18.55
C LYS A 277 -9.28 -2.96 19.42
N SER A 278 -9.59 -3.23 20.67
CA SER A 278 -9.98 -2.20 21.63
C SER A 278 -9.59 -2.58 23.06
N ASN A 279 -9.48 -1.60 23.95
CA ASN A 279 -9.34 -1.80 25.39
C ASN A 279 -10.68 -2.10 26.09
N THR A 280 -11.81 -2.12 25.37
CA THR A 280 -13.14 -2.47 25.91
C THR A 280 -13.82 -3.56 25.07
N ALA A 281 -14.47 -4.52 25.73
CA ALA A 281 -15.23 -5.59 25.07
C ALA A 281 -16.54 -5.10 24.44
N LYS A 282 -17.06 -3.94 24.88
CA LYS A 282 -18.37 -3.40 24.47
C LYS A 282 -18.44 -2.92 23.01
N ILE A 283 -17.31 -2.91 22.31
CA ILE A 283 -17.18 -2.56 20.87
C ILE A 283 -17.19 -3.82 19.99
N SER A 284 -16.88 -4.97 20.59
CA SER A 284 -16.66 -6.25 19.92
C SER A 284 -17.95 -7.03 19.71
N GLU A 285 -18.96 -6.78 20.55
CA GLU A 285 -20.25 -7.49 20.55
C GLU A 285 -21.13 -7.17 19.33
N SER A 286 -20.77 -6.19 18.49
CA SER A 286 -21.48 -5.89 17.23
C SER A 286 -20.92 -6.60 16.01
N ASP A 287 -19.74 -7.21 16.09
CA ASP A 287 -19.03 -7.76 14.94
C ASP A 287 -19.02 -9.29 15.02
N ASN A 288 -19.88 -9.95 14.25
CA ASN A 288 -19.97 -11.42 14.12
C ASN A 288 -18.71 -12.08 13.49
N ASN A 289 -17.53 -11.47 13.57
CA ASN A 289 -16.28 -12.04 13.10
C ASN A 289 -15.10 -11.70 14.02
N LYS A 290 -14.74 -12.71 14.83
CA LYS A 290 -13.41 -13.02 15.42
C LYS A 290 -12.72 -11.97 16.32
N VAL A 291 -12.68 -12.34 17.60
CA VAL A 291 -11.69 -12.02 18.67
C VAL A 291 -11.22 -10.58 18.73
N ALA A 292 -11.92 -9.79 19.55
CA ALA A 292 -11.35 -8.57 20.08
C ALA A 292 -10.23 -8.89 21.06
N VAL A 293 -9.00 -8.60 20.65
CA VAL A 293 -7.84 -8.68 21.53
C VAL A 293 -7.76 -7.39 22.33
N ARG A 294 -7.63 -7.53 23.66
CA ARG A 294 -7.42 -6.40 24.57
C ARG A 294 -6.08 -5.73 24.25
N ILE A 295 -6.10 -4.41 24.09
CA ILE A 295 -4.87 -3.61 24.02
C ILE A 295 -4.14 -3.78 25.37
N GLY A 296 -3.05 -4.55 25.41
CA GLY A 296 -2.23 -4.77 26.61
C GLY A 296 -1.87 -6.23 26.93
N GLU A 297 -2.61 -7.22 26.39
CA GLU A 297 -2.10 -8.60 26.37
C GLU A 297 -1.05 -8.68 25.27
N THR A 298 0.16 -9.15 25.59
CA THR A 298 1.36 -9.20 24.74
C THR A 298 1.06 -9.52 23.27
N THR A 299 0.70 -8.48 22.53
CA THR A 299 0.44 -8.52 21.11
C THR A 299 1.35 -7.43 20.61
N LYS A 300 2.50 -7.83 20.05
CA LYS A 300 3.32 -6.90 19.29
C LYS A 300 2.40 -6.22 18.29
N ILE A 301 2.24 -4.91 18.44
CA ILE A 301 1.71 -4.05 17.38
C ILE A 301 2.76 -4.19 16.29
N LEU A 302 2.55 -5.12 15.34
CA LEU A 302 3.55 -5.47 14.34
C LEU A 302 3.70 -4.28 13.39
N GLY A 303 4.64 -3.41 13.73
CA GLY A 303 4.85 -2.08 13.15
C GLY A 303 5.63 -1.15 14.08
N LEU A 304 5.68 -1.49 15.39
CA LEU A 304 6.54 -0.90 16.43
C LEU A 304 7.59 -1.89 16.92
#